data_AF-E2Q8S2-F1
#
_entry.id   AF-E2Q8S2-F1
#
_cell.length_a   1.000
_cell.length_b   1.000
_cell.length_c   1.000
_cell.angle_alpha   90.00
_cell.angle_beta   90.00
_cell.angle_gamma   90.00
#
_symmetry.space_group_name_H-M   'P 1'
#
loop_
_entity.id
_entity.type
_entity.pdbx_description
1 polymer ?
#
loop_
_entity_poly.entity_id
_entity_poly.type
_entity_poly.pdbx_seq_one_letter_code
_entity_poly.pdbx_strand_id
1 'polypeptide(L)'
;MSTTQPPDRLALITHVNGRLDHQDEINDLRSRWVMGGGASGYSSEWLATFTTNTPVHLISATTARLADPAPVARYKDHLPERNRAASRITPVKPPVPSPLDIARAQAARSRSTTARAVIPTPVTVWRTTTPAPAAASARRR
;
A
#
# COMPACT_ATOMS: atom_id res chain seq x y z
N MET A 1 -14.74 10.56 18.31
CA MET A 1 -13.47 10.89 17.61
C MET A 1 -12.35 10.65 18.61
N SER A 2 -11.40 9.80 18.28
CA SER A 2 -10.29 9.40 19.13
C SER A 2 -8.99 9.81 18.47
N THR A 3 -8.11 10.43 19.25
CA THR A 3 -6.81 10.90 18.79
C THR A 3 -5.70 10.21 19.54
N THR A 4 -4.67 9.79 18.83
CA THR A 4 -3.49 9.11 19.36
C THR A 4 -2.25 9.83 18.84
N GLN A 5 -1.35 10.16 19.76
CA GLN A 5 -0.12 10.89 19.48
C GLN A 5 1.06 10.16 20.14
N PRO A 6 2.20 9.96 19.44
CA PRO A 6 3.40 9.42 20.05
C PRO A 6 4.05 10.46 20.99
N PRO A 7 4.90 10.03 21.95
CA PRO A 7 5.53 10.92 22.93
C PRO A 7 6.38 12.03 22.30
N ASP A 8 6.94 11.80 21.12
CA ASP A 8 7.74 12.76 20.35
C ASP A 8 6.92 13.89 19.73
N ARG A 9 5.58 13.77 19.72
CA ARG A 9 4.62 14.70 19.12
C ARG A 9 4.84 14.97 17.63
N LEU A 10 5.58 14.12 16.93
CA LEU A 10 5.91 14.32 15.51
C LEU A 10 4.87 13.75 14.55
N ALA A 11 3.99 12.88 15.03
CA ALA A 11 2.88 12.32 14.27
C ALA A 11 1.58 12.44 15.07
N LEU A 12 0.45 12.48 14.38
CA LEU A 12 -0.87 12.48 14.98
C LEU A 12 -1.77 11.54 14.18
N ILE A 13 -2.53 10.71 14.87
CA ILE A 13 -3.59 9.91 14.25
C ILE A 13 -4.90 10.30 14.89
N THR A 14 -5.87 10.68 14.07
CA THR A 14 -7.22 11.02 14.48
C THR A 14 -8.19 10.15 13.71
N HIS A 15 -9.01 9.38 14.41
CA HIS A 15 -10.01 8.53 13.78
C HIS A 15 -11.38 8.73 14.41
N VAL A 16 -12.42 8.46 13.63
CA VAL A 16 -13.80 8.49 14.12
C VAL A 16 -14.22 7.07 14.45
N ASN A 17 -14.59 6.85 15.71
CA ASN A 17 -15.24 5.60 16.13
C ASN A 17 -16.71 5.68 15.77
N GLY A 18 -17.15 4.88 14.80
CA GLY A 18 -18.53 4.84 14.33
C GLY A 18 -18.64 4.58 12.82
N ARG A 19 -19.87 4.52 12.31
CA ARG A 19 -20.12 4.45 10.86
C ARG A 19 -19.92 5.84 10.27
N LEU A 20 -18.95 5.99 9.39
CA LEU A 20 -18.77 7.23 8.63
C LEU A 20 -19.81 7.26 7.51
N ASP A 21 -20.48 8.39 7.33
CA ASP A 21 -21.38 8.60 6.20
C ASP A 21 -20.54 8.95 4.96
N HIS A 22 -20.80 8.28 3.85
CA HIS A 22 -20.09 8.48 2.60
C HIS A 22 -20.23 9.91 2.05
N GLN A 23 -21.37 10.57 2.29
CA GLN A 23 -21.59 11.93 1.83
C GLN A 23 -20.82 12.95 2.68
N ASP A 24 -20.76 12.72 3.99
CA ASP A 24 -19.98 13.55 4.90
C ASP A 24 -18.48 13.33 4.69
N GLU A 25 -18.08 12.12 4.31
CA GLU A 25 -16.72 11.81 3.89
C GLU A 25 -16.26 12.62 2.69
N ILE A 26 -17.11 13.10 1.78
CA ILE A 26 -16.62 13.92 0.64
C ILE A 26 -16.40 15.38 1.07
N ASN A 27 -17.20 15.86 2.02
CA ASN A 27 -17.30 17.28 2.33
C ASN A 27 -16.58 17.71 3.61
N ASP A 28 -16.35 16.78 4.55
CA ASP A 28 -15.74 17.08 5.84
C ASP A 28 -14.55 16.16 6.14
N LEU A 29 -13.44 16.77 6.59
CA LEU A 29 -12.28 16.05 7.10
C LEU A 29 -12.56 15.38 8.45
N ARG A 30 -13.57 15.85 9.20
CA ARG A 30 -13.98 15.29 10.49
C ARG A 30 -14.74 13.99 10.37
N SER A 31 -15.33 13.72 9.20
CA SER A 31 -15.98 12.46 8.88
C SER A 31 -15.03 11.55 8.11
N ARG A 32 -13.73 11.56 8.45
CA ARG A 32 -12.69 10.69 7.85
C ARG A 32 -11.68 10.23 8.90
N TRP A 33 -10.90 9.22 8.54
CA TRP A 33 -9.71 8.85 9.29
C TRP A 33 -8.56 9.71 8.79
N VAL A 34 -7.90 10.41 9.70
CA VAL A 34 -6.86 11.38 9.38
C VAL A 34 -5.58 10.99 10.08
N MET A 35 -4.50 10.90 9.32
CA MET A 35 -3.14 10.81 9.85
C MET A 35 -2.38 12.05 9.44
N GLY A 36 -1.57 12.59 10.32
CA GLY A 36 -0.69 13.69 10.01
C GLY A 36 0.63 13.57 10.73
N GLY A 37 1.56 14.43 10.36
CA GLY A 37 2.83 14.53 11.03
C GLY A 37 3.58 15.76 10.59
N GLY A 38 4.66 16.05 11.29
CA GLY A 38 5.30 17.36 11.31
C GLY A 38 4.90 18.13 12.56
N ALA A 39 5.85 18.86 13.14
CA ALA A 39 5.59 19.75 14.26
C ALA A 39 4.93 21.05 13.75
N SER A 40 4.08 21.65 14.59
CA SER A 40 3.36 22.87 14.23
C SER A 40 4.34 23.99 13.85
N GLY A 41 4.14 24.61 12.69
CA GLY A 41 5.00 25.71 12.21
C GLY A 41 6.19 25.26 11.35
N TYR A 42 6.33 23.95 11.10
CA TYR A 42 7.20 23.45 10.04
C TYR A 42 6.39 23.31 8.75
N SER A 43 6.95 23.74 7.61
CA SER A 43 6.36 23.52 6.27
C SER A 43 6.45 22.07 5.78
N SER A 44 6.60 21.13 6.71
CA SER A 44 6.65 19.69 6.50
C SER A 44 5.53 18.98 7.22
N GLU A 45 4.55 19.75 7.70
CA GLU A 45 3.22 19.25 8.01
C GLU A 45 2.68 18.50 6.79
N TRP A 46 2.20 17.30 7.03
CA TRP A 46 1.55 16.48 6.02
C TRP A 46 0.28 15.87 6.59
N LEU A 47 -0.63 15.55 5.68
CA LEU A 47 -1.93 14.98 5.98
C LEU A 47 -2.20 13.81 5.03
N ALA A 48 -2.56 12.67 5.58
CA ALA A 48 -3.13 11.55 4.87
C ALA A 48 -4.56 11.34 5.37
N THR A 49 -5.45 11.05 4.43
CA THR A 49 -6.88 10.90 4.72
C THR A 49 -7.36 9.58 4.16
N PHE A 50 -8.09 8.83 4.96
CA PHE A 50 -8.67 7.53 4.58
C PHE A 50 -10.19 7.59 4.77
N THR A 51 -10.89 7.00 3.81
CA THR A 51 -12.36 6.93 3.74
C THR A 51 -12.82 5.50 4.02
N THR A 52 -14.12 5.29 4.17
CA THR A 52 -14.72 3.95 4.36
C THR A 52 -14.38 3.00 3.20
N ASN A 53 -14.19 3.53 1.99
CA ASN A 53 -13.80 2.74 0.82
C ASN A 53 -12.31 2.40 0.76
N THR A 54 -11.48 2.92 1.67
CA THR A 54 -10.07 2.55 1.73
C THR A 54 -9.93 1.14 2.31
N PRO A 55 -9.34 0.18 1.57
CA PRO A 55 -9.13 -1.16 2.09
C PRO A 55 -8.32 -1.17 3.40
N VAL A 56 -8.79 -1.91 4.40
CA VAL A 56 -8.19 -1.95 5.74
C VAL A 56 -6.69 -2.28 5.73
N HIS A 57 -6.25 -3.16 4.84
CA HIS A 57 -4.84 -3.55 4.75
C HIS A 57 -3.93 -2.40 4.32
N LEU A 58 -4.43 -1.42 3.55
CA LEU A 58 -3.66 -0.23 3.19
C LEU A 58 -3.54 0.73 4.37
N ILE A 59 -4.61 0.88 5.14
CA ILE A 59 -4.61 1.68 6.38
C ILE A 59 -3.60 1.05 7.36
N SER A 60 -3.70 -0.25 7.61
CA SER A 60 -2.79 -0.99 8.49
C SER A 60 -1.33 -0.91 8.04
N ALA A 61 -1.05 -1.12 6.75
CA ALA A 61 0.31 -1.01 6.22
C ALA A 61 0.89 0.41 6.37
N THR A 62 0.06 1.43 6.14
CA THR A 62 0.48 2.84 6.29
C THR A 62 0.77 3.16 7.74
N THR A 63 -0.13 2.78 8.67
CA THR A 63 0.09 2.97 10.10
C THR A 63 1.33 2.22 10.61
N ALA A 64 1.51 0.97 10.19
CA ALA A 64 2.67 0.18 10.57
C ALA A 64 3.98 0.82 10.09
N ARG A 65 4.00 1.32 8.84
CA ARG A 65 5.19 1.99 8.31
C ARG A 65 5.45 3.34 8.96
N LEU A 66 4.41 4.04 9.41
CA LEU A 66 4.55 5.31 10.12
C LEU A 66 5.08 5.12 11.54
N ALA A 67 4.68 4.04 12.21
CA ALA A 67 5.15 3.70 13.56
C ALA A 67 6.54 3.04 13.58
N ASP A 68 7.06 2.62 12.42
CA ASP A 68 8.38 2.00 12.29
C ASP A 68 9.49 3.05 12.46
N PRO A 69 10.34 2.93 13.51
CA PRO A 69 11.43 3.87 13.75
C PRO A 69 12.62 3.68 12.79
N ALA A 70 12.58 2.66 11.91
CA ALA A 70 13.69 2.38 11.01
C ALA A 70 13.96 3.56 10.07
N PRO A 71 15.24 3.99 9.93
CA PRO A 71 15.59 5.10 9.08
C PRO A 71 15.26 4.80 7.61
N VAL A 72 14.71 5.78 6.91
CA VAL A 72 14.38 5.66 5.49
C VAL A 72 15.58 6.06 4.66
N ALA A 73 16.11 5.11 3.87
CA ALA A 73 17.17 5.40 2.91
C ALA A 73 16.65 6.34 1.80
N ARG A 74 17.31 7.49 1.65
CA ARG A 74 17.02 8.49 0.61
C ARG A 74 18.30 9.14 0.11
N TYR A 75 18.28 9.65 -1.10
CA TYR A 75 19.33 10.54 -1.58
C TYR A 75 19.30 11.85 -0.80
N LYS A 76 20.49 12.39 -0.53
CA LYS A 76 20.66 13.64 0.19
C LYS A 76 19.89 14.80 -0.48
N ASP A 77 19.81 14.79 -1.81
CA ASP A 77 19.20 15.87 -2.60
C ASP A 77 17.66 15.77 -2.64
N HIS A 78 17.10 14.62 -2.27
CA HIS A 78 15.65 14.43 -2.16
C HIS A 78 15.11 14.87 -0.78
N LEU A 79 15.99 15.21 0.16
CA LEU A 79 15.58 15.79 1.43
C LEU A 79 15.46 17.31 1.26
N PRO A 80 14.26 17.90 1.41
CA PRO A 80 14.10 19.34 1.32
C PRO A 80 15.04 20.04 2.30
N GLU A 81 15.69 21.11 1.85
CA GLU A 81 16.75 21.78 2.63
C GLU A 81 16.28 22.21 4.02
N ARG A 82 15.05 22.73 4.11
CA ARG A 82 14.39 23.11 5.37
C ARG A 82 14.26 21.98 6.40
N ASN A 83 14.26 20.71 5.96
CA ASN A 83 14.14 19.55 6.84
C ASN A 83 15.50 19.00 7.28
N ARG A 84 16.61 19.48 6.70
CA ARG A 84 17.95 18.98 7.03
C ARG A 84 18.31 19.23 8.49
N ALA A 85 17.95 20.40 9.04
CA ALA A 85 18.20 20.75 10.44
C ALA A 85 17.40 19.87 11.42
N ALA A 86 16.21 19.43 11.01
CA ALA A 86 15.34 18.56 11.82
C ALA A 86 15.58 17.05 11.60
N SER A 87 16.49 16.67 10.69
CA SER A 87 16.71 15.27 10.29
C SER A 87 18.13 14.83 10.59
N ARG A 88 18.29 13.65 11.21
CA ARG A 88 19.60 13.01 11.36
C ARG A 88 19.98 12.24 10.09
N ILE A 89 20.90 12.79 9.30
CA ILE A 89 21.39 12.15 8.07
C ILE A 89 22.61 11.30 8.41
N THR A 90 22.47 9.97 8.28
CA THR A 90 23.60 9.05 8.44
C THR A 90 23.99 8.50 7.06
N PRO A 91 25.22 8.73 6.59
CA PRO A 91 25.69 8.11 5.35
C PRO A 91 25.63 6.59 5.45
N VAL A 92 25.01 5.94 4.47
CA VAL A 92 25.00 4.48 4.40
C VAL A 92 26.37 4.03 3.89
N LYS A 93 27.21 3.51 4.79
CA LYS A 93 28.48 2.87 4.43
C LYS A 93 28.16 1.45 3.90
N PRO A 94 28.58 1.07 2.67
CA PRO A 94 28.30 -0.26 2.13
C PRO A 94 28.84 -1.35 3.06
N PRO A 95 28.02 -2.37 3.39
CA PRO A 95 27.62 -3.41 2.43
C PRO A 95 26.09 -3.54 2.20
N VAL A 96 25.32 -2.52 2.58
CA VAL A 96 23.85 -2.48 2.43
C VAL A 96 23.49 -2.01 1.01
N PRO A 97 22.38 -2.48 0.40
CA PRO A 97 21.92 -1.99 -0.91
C PRO A 97 21.92 -0.47 -0.94
N SER A 98 22.64 0.10 -1.90
CA SER A 98 22.73 1.54 -2.05
C SER A 98 21.33 2.10 -2.36
N PRO A 99 21.07 3.40 -2.10
CA PRO A 99 19.82 4.05 -2.52
C PRO A 99 19.50 3.86 -4.01
N LEU A 100 20.53 3.70 -4.84
CA LEU A 100 20.44 3.40 -6.26
C LEU A 100 19.92 1.99 -6.54
N ASP A 101 20.34 1.00 -5.74
CA ASP A 101 19.83 -0.37 -5.82
C ASP A 101 18.36 -0.44 -5.39
N ILE A 102 17.96 0.34 -4.38
CA ILE A 102 16.56 0.46 -3.96
C ILE A 102 15.73 1.10 -5.07
N ALA A 103 16.19 2.21 -5.67
CA ALA A 103 15.49 2.88 -6.76
C ALA A 103 15.34 1.98 -7.99
N ARG A 104 16.41 1.25 -8.36
CA ARG A 104 16.37 0.24 -9.43
C ARG A 104 15.39 -0.88 -9.11
N ALA A 105 15.38 -1.38 -7.88
CA ALA A 105 14.45 -2.42 -7.47
C ALA A 105 12.98 -1.94 -7.41
N GLN A 106 12.73 -0.69 -7.03
CA GLN A 106 11.40 -0.08 -7.11
C GLN A 106 10.95 0.12 -8.56
N ALA A 107 11.81 0.69 -9.41
CA ALA A 107 11.53 0.85 -10.83
C ALA A 107 11.35 -0.48 -11.57
N ALA A 108 12.04 -1.54 -11.14
CA ALA A 108 11.79 -2.90 -11.61
C ALA A 108 10.41 -3.39 -11.17
N ARG A 109 10.06 -3.27 -9.88
CA ARG A 109 8.73 -3.66 -9.36
C ARG A 109 7.58 -2.88 -9.98
N SER A 110 7.75 -1.59 -10.26
CA SER A 110 6.73 -0.76 -10.94
C SER A 110 6.53 -1.18 -12.40
N ARG A 111 7.56 -1.71 -13.06
CA ARG A 111 7.47 -2.25 -14.43
C ARG A 111 7.00 -3.70 -14.45
N SER A 112 7.23 -4.44 -13.37
CA SER A 112 6.71 -5.77 -13.19
C SER A 112 5.22 -5.68 -12.84
N THR A 113 4.37 -5.70 -13.85
CA THR A 113 3.10 -6.42 -13.74
C THR A 113 3.48 -7.88 -13.49
N THR A 114 3.72 -8.25 -12.23
CA THR A 114 3.77 -9.66 -11.87
C THR A 114 2.39 -10.17 -12.22
N ALA A 115 2.27 -10.76 -13.41
CA ALA A 115 1.14 -11.58 -13.75
C ALA A 115 1.04 -12.55 -12.59
N ARG A 116 -0.01 -12.39 -11.78
CA ARG A 116 -0.38 -13.33 -10.75
C ARG A 116 -0.27 -14.68 -11.44
N ALA A 117 0.68 -15.51 -11.02
CA ALA A 117 0.66 -16.90 -11.41
C ALA A 117 -0.73 -17.36 -10.95
N VAL A 118 -1.64 -17.47 -11.90
CA VAL A 118 -2.89 -18.17 -11.71
C VAL A 118 -2.42 -19.57 -11.46
N ILE A 119 -2.23 -19.93 -10.19
CA ILE A 119 -2.33 -21.31 -9.77
C ILE A 119 -3.77 -21.63 -10.14
N PRO A 120 -4.04 -22.41 -11.21
CA PRO A 120 -5.40 -22.84 -11.43
C PRO A 120 -5.77 -23.62 -10.17
N THR A 121 -6.74 -23.10 -9.41
CA THR A 121 -7.46 -23.94 -8.46
C THR A 121 -7.89 -25.19 -9.24
N PRO A 122 -7.70 -26.40 -8.70
CA PRO A 122 -8.26 -27.59 -9.33
C PRO A 122 -9.78 -27.44 -9.28
N VAL A 123 -10.35 -26.82 -10.30
CA VAL A 123 -11.79 -26.82 -10.52
C VAL A 123 -12.12 -28.24 -10.94
N THR A 124 -13.02 -28.89 -10.21
CA THR A 124 -13.62 -30.15 -10.61
C THR A 124 -14.20 -29.99 -12.00
N VAL A 125 -13.50 -30.51 -13.02
CA VAL A 125 -13.98 -30.50 -14.40
C VAL A 125 -14.90 -31.69 -14.57
N TRP A 126 -16.20 -31.43 -14.66
CA TRP A 126 -17.16 -32.44 -15.11
C TRP A 126 -16.96 -32.64 -16.62
N ARG A 127 -16.55 -33.85 -17.03
CA ARG A 127 -16.56 -34.27 -18.44
C ARG A 127 -17.87 -34.97 -18.74
N THR A 128 -18.67 -34.39 -19.61
CA THR A 128 -19.75 -35.10 -20.30
C THR A 128 -19.17 -35.75 -21.55
N THR A 129 -19.14 -37.09 -21.57
CA THR A 129 -18.83 -37.85 -22.79
C THR A 129 -20.14 -38.18 -23.49
N THR A 130 -20.39 -37.56 -24.62
CA THR A 130 -21.49 -37.98 -25.51
C THR A 130 -21.01 -39.17 -26.32
N PRO A 131 -21.65 -40.36 -26.23
CA PRO A 131 -21.29 -41.48 -27.09
C PRO A 131 -21.62 -41.11 -28.55
N ALA A 132 -20.65 -41.35 -29.44
CA ALA A 132 -20.85 -41.19 -30.88
C ALA A 132 -21.88 -42.21 -31.39
N PRO A 133 -22.81 -41.83 -32.29
CA PRO A 133 -23.77 -42.77 -32.84
C PRO A 133 -23.05 -43.87 -33.62
N ALA A 134 -23.45 -45.12 -33.40
CA ALA A 134 -22.90 -46.26 -34.12
C ALA A 134 -23.14 -46.12 -35.63
N ALA A 135 -22.07 -46.00 -36.40
CA ALA A 135 -22.13 -45.99 -37.85
C ALA A 135 -22.61 -47.37 -38.34
N ALA A 136 -23.76 -47.40 -39.02
CA ALA A 136 -24.30 -48.60 -39.65
C ALA A 136 -23.29 -49.14 -40.70
N SER A 137 -22.91 -50.40 -40.55
CA SER A 137 -21.98 -51.08 -41.45
C SER A 137 -22.61 -51.27 -42.84
N ALA A 138 -22.08 -50.58 -43.85
CA ALA A 138 -22.44 -50.82 -45.24
C ALA A 138 -21.81 -52.14 -45.72
N ARG A 139 -22.66 -53.12 -46.01
CA ARG A 139 -22.30 -54.45 -46.51
C ARG A 139 -22.02 -54.36 -48.02
N ARG A 140 -20.81 -54.75 -48.41
CA ARG A 140 -20.30 -54.78 -49.80
C ARG A 140 -20.94 -55.91 -50.60
N ARG A 141 -21.42 -55.63 -51.82
CA ARG A 141 -21.33 -56.56 -52.96
C ARG A 141 -21.29 -55.78 -54.26
#